data_AF-A0A2N9JGL3-F1
#
_entry.id   AF-A0A2N9JGL3-F1
#
_cell.length_a   1.000
_cell.length_b   1.000
_cell.length_c   1.000
_cell.angle_alpha   90.00
_cell.angle_beta   90.00
_cell.angle_gamma   90.00
#
_symmetry.space_group_name_H-M   'P 1'
#
loop_
_entity.id
_entity.type
_entity.pdbx_description
1 polymer ?
#
loop_
_entity_poly.entity_id
_entity_poly.type
_entity_poly.pdbx_seq_one_letter_code
_entity_poly.pdbx_strand_id
1 'polypeptide(L)'
;MNDDLRSALHEAVPEPPEPSGWAGAARDRARRTARLRASGAGLLALGLVAAVLWPLLGGQGGRTAVPAGASAATSSVEPALPVNTDCTDDLTGAKTLAARGNLKVTRMSLCPRSDGPTFTTPIDAVTTDGSALYDQVQALPAERSADPDCDRKYERRYLLVFTLGDGSTQALEAATPNACTSEDRQTAQRWAQLLKLVTAAWTTQRTATPPAEVARGCLPFDRPGLLVPHTDALSAATLCQYDSNERLQAEARATSEELATLALDLATNTSRASNIDSRLDGAVLTVADAAGDPIVFWRVEGDQWFAFMPEGEQLFWQPGPEALDVLKLLTQRLQPFSPSPTATAPPPDPTPDCEGLTPSHAPAEIPITATRLRLCATGESTGQLVVPLDALTGDGVARVLNVVRSQPVLPTSRACRANLGPDFLLVAETDGQAPVVMVLQLYGCHVVGLQNQERGGADEAMSVYRAEIANQRNVQTGTSVRTGSLCGPWSSSPVAVMAPAPADLIAGRFCRYESREAQAKETALSDDDARLVAADLAQHSGKPAAVSCPLRVQPPPKLVLYNRFGDPLVLTGNCLGRYYFSTGIEGTDREWTPSPTATKRLNALFDR
;
A
#
# COMPACT_ATOMS: atom_id res chain seq x y z
N MET A 1 16.62 -20.56 38.33
CA MET A 1 16.52 -19.18 37.82
C MET A 1 16.82 -18.28 39.01
N ASN A 2 17.88 -17.48 38.93
CA ASN A 2 18.58 -16.90 40.08
C ASN A 2 17.81 -15.69 40.66
N ASP A 3 17.48 -15.70 41.96
CA ASP A 3 16.68 -14.66 42.64
C ASP A 3 17.37 -13.28 42.66
N ASP A 4 18.70 -13.23 42.53
CA ASP A 4 19.48 -11.99 42.49
C ASP A 4 19.13 -11.09 41.29
N LEU A 5 18.74 -11.68 40.16
CA LEU A 5 18.35 -10.95 38.95
C LEU A 5 16.98 -10.27 39.12
N ARG A 6 16.11 -10.81 39.98
CA ARG A 6 14.77 -10.26 40.22
C ARG A 6 14.81 -9.07 41.18
N SER A 7 15.69 -9.10 42.18
CA SER A 7 15.90 -7.96 43.08
C SER A 7 16.56 -6.77 42.36
N ALA A 8 17.55 -7.01 41.49
CA ALA A 8 18.20 -5.94 40.75
C ALA A 8 17.25 -5.21 39.77
N LEU A 9 16.27 -5.92 39.20
CA LEU A 9 15.24 -5.32 38.35
C LEU A 9 14.20 -4.52 39.13
N HIS A 10 13.92 -4.85 40.39
CA HIS A 10 12.96 -4.12 41.21
C HIS A 10 13.52 -2.80 41.74
N GLU A 11 14.84 -2.72 41.94
CA GLU A 11 15.54 -1.53 42.41
C GLU A 11 15.79 -0.50 41.29
N ALA A 12 15.75 -0.93 40.02
CA ALA A 12 16.01 -0.09 38.86
C ALA A 12 14.77 0.64 38.29
N VAL A 13 13.57 0.40 38.85
CA VAL A 13 12.33 1.07 38.43
C VAL A 13 12.08 2.26 39.36
N PRO A 14 12.18 3.51 38.87
CA PRO A 14 11.83 4.69 39.66
C PRO A 14 10.33 4.65 39.99
N GLU A 15 9.96 4.89 41.24
CA GLU A 15 8.56 5.03 41.59
C GLU A 15 7.93 6.22 40.82
N PRO A 16 6.69 6.06 40.30
CA PRO A 16 6.01 7.12 39.59
C PRO A 16 5.79 8.33 40.52
N PRO A 17 5.99 9.57 40.03
CA PRO A 17 5.83 10.75 40.86
C PRO A 17 4.37 10.89 41.33
N GLU A 18 4.17 11.29 42.59
CA GLU A 18 2.83 11.45 43.15
C GLU A 18 1.98 12.46 42.34
N PRO A 19 0.71 12.14 42.06
CA PRO A 19 -0.20 13.01 41.30
C PRO A 19 -0.68 14.25 42.08
N SER A 20 -0.29 14.40 43.35
CA SER A 20 -0.70 15.48 44.27
C SER A 20 0.01 16.81 43.95
N GLY A 21 -0.39 17.46 42.85
CA GLY A 21 0.11 18.81 42.50
C GLY A 21 -0.19 19.27 41.07
N TRP A 22 -0.60 18.35 40.20
CA TRP A 22 -0.76 18.59 38.76
C TRP A 22 -1.93 19.54 38.45
N ALA A 23 -3.01 19.44 39.23
CA ALA A 23 -4.15 20.35 39.13
C ALA A 23 -3.81 21.78 39.60
N GLY A 24 -2.85 21.94 40.51
CA GLY A 24 -2.37 23.26 40.97
C GLY A 24 -1.50 23.94 39.92
N ALA A 25 -0.53 23.21 39.36
CA ALA A 25 0.37 23.71 38.33
C ALA A 25 -0.36 24.08 37.02
N ALA A 26 -1.42 23.34 36.66
CA ALA A 26 -2.26 23.65 35.51
C ALA A 26 -3.08 24.94 35.70
N ARG A 27 -3.66 25.15 36.90
CA ARG A 27 -4.40 26.39 37.22
C ARG A 27 -3.50 27.61 37.32
N ASP A 28 -2.27 27.45 37.81
CA ASP A 28 -1.30 28.55 37.87
C ASP A 28 -0.73 28.91 36.49
N ARG A 29 -0.60 27.96 35.56
CA ARG A 29 -0.28 28.26 34.15
C ARG A 29 -1.41 29.01 33.46
N ALA A 30 -2.66 28.57 33.63
CA ALA A 30 -3.84 29.24 33.05
C ALA A 30 -4.01 30.68 33.55
N ARG A 31 -3.70 30.95 34.83
CA ARG A 31 -3.73 32.31 35.38
C ARG A 31 -2.59 33.21 34.87
N ARG A 32 -1.43 32.64 34.56
CA ARG A 32 -0.30 33.40 33.96
C ARG A 32 -0.55 33.75 32.49
N THR A 33 -1.14 32.85 31.71
CA THR A 33 -1.52 33.13 30.30
C THR A 33 -2.67 34.13 30.18
N ALA A 34 -3.63 34.12 31.12
CA ALA A 34 -4.69 35.14 31.16
C ALA A 34 -4.16 36.55 31.46
N ARG A 35 -3.12 36.69 32.31
CA ARG A 35 -2.50 37.98 32.62
C ARG A 35 -1.64 38.54 31.47
N LEU A 36 -1.06 37.67 30.63
CA LEU A 36 -0.27 38.09 29.46
C LEU A 36 -1.15 38.58 28.30
N ARG A 37 -2.41 38.12 28.19
CA ARG A 37 -3.35 38.55 27.14
C ARG A 37 -4.08 39.87 27.44
N ALA A 38 -4.09 40.33 28.69
CA ALA A 38 -4.67 41.62 29.06
C ALA A 38 -3.82 42.83 28.61
N SER A 39 -2.55 42.62 28.23
CA SER A 39 -1.62 43.69 27.83
C SER A 39 -1.64 44.03 26.33
N GLY A 40 -2.42 43.30 25.51
CA GLY A 40 -2.39 43.37 24.04
C GLY A 40 -3.64 43.96 23.38
N ALA A 41 -4.56 44.56 24.14
CA ALA A 41 -5.84 45.08 23.62
C ALA A 41 -5.84 46.62 23.38
N GLY A 42 -4.67 47.21 23.10
CA GLY A 42 -4.51 48.68 23.04
C GLY A 42 -4.27 49.31 21.67
N LEU A 43 -4.15 48.55 20.56
CA LEU A 43 -3.65 49.10 19.29
C LEU A 43 -4.46 48.75 18.02
N LEU A 44 -5.74 48.37 18.14
CA LEU A 44 -6.64 48.16 16.98
C LEU A 44 -7.83 49.14 16.96
N ALA A 45 -7.54 50.44 17.10
CA ALA A 45 -8.58 51.50 17.08
C ALA A 45 -8.26 52.70 16.16
N LEU A 46 -7.43 52.54 15.12
CA LEU A 46 -7.07 53.64 14.20
C LEU A 46 -7.08 53.30 12.69
N GLY A 47 -7.62 52.15 12.27
CA GLY A 47 -7.62 51.75 10.85
C GLY A 47 -8.95 51.91 10.08
N LEU A 48 -10.03 52.33 10.73
CA LEU A 48 -11.40 52.14 10.21
C LEU A 48 -12.11 53.43 9.71
N VAL A 49 -11.37 54.49 9.39
CA VAL A 49 -11.97 55.78 8.95
C VAL A 49 -11.64 56.16 7.49
N ALA A 50 -10.80 55.40 6.77
CA ALA A 50 -10.36 55.80 5.42
C ALA A 50 -11.14 55.19 4.23
N ALA A 51 -12.14 54.33 4.46
CA ALA A 51 -12.85 53.63 3.36
C ALA A 51 -14.27 54.16 3.06
N VAL A 52 -14.69 55.26 3.70
CA VAL A 52 -15.98 55.91 3.44
C VAL A 52 -15.71 57.32 2.97
N LEU A 53 -15.41 57.48 1.67
CA LEU A 53 -15.59 58.71 0.87
C LEU A 53 -14.89 58.55 -0.51
N TRP A 54 -15.50 57.80 -1.43
CA TRP A 54 -15.52 58.15 -2.86
C TRP A 54 -16.48 57.26 -3.65
N PRO A 55 -17.64 57.79 -4.10
CA PRO A 55 -18.22 57.41 -5.37
C PRO A 55 -18.24 58.62 -6.31
N LEU A 56 -18.13 58.37 -7.61
CA LEU A 56 -18.61 59.14 -8.78
C LEU A 56 -17.57 59.06 -9.91
N LEU A 57 -17.84 58.21 -10.91
CA LEU A 57 -17.80 58.50 -12.36
C LEU A 57 -17.78 57.22 -13.22
N GLY A 58 -18.89 56.98 -13.94
CA GLY A 58 -18.98 56.26 -15.22
C GLY A 58 -18.88 54.73 -15.18
N GLY A 59 -19.72 53.93 -15.83
CA GLY A 59 -20.74 54.17 -16.84
C GLY A 59 -21.40 52.84 -17.23
N GLN A 60 -22.57 52.95 -17.86
CA GLN A 60 -23.59 51.92 -18.11
C GLN A 60 -23.23 50.75 -19.04
N GLY A 61 -24.00 49.65 -18.89
CA GLY A 61 -24.45 48.75 -19.98
C GLY A 61 -23.90 47.32 -19.86
N GLY A 62 -24.68 46.25 -19.75
CA GLY A 62 -26.12 46.08 -19.87
C GLY A 62 -26.55 44.75 -19.25
N ARG A 63 -27.83 44.69 -18.87
CA ARG A 63 -28.54 43.52 -18.38
C ARG A 63 -28.96 42.64 -19.56
N THR A 64 -28.67 41.35 -19.49
CA THR A 64 -29.45 40.31 -20.16
C THR A 64 -29.79 39.24 -19.12
N ALA A 65 -31.06 38.86 -19.07
CA ALA A 65 -31.61 37.92 -18.12
C ALA A 65 -32.21 36.70 -18.86
N VAL A 66 -32.00 35.51 -18.28
CA VAL A 66 -32.83 34.26 -18.34
C VAL A 66 -32.68 33.43 -19.65
N PRO A 67 -32.69 32.06 -19.64
CA PRO A 67 -33.38 31.17 -18.69
C PRO A 67 -32.61 30.05 -17.99
N ALA A 68 -33.21 29.67 -16.86
CA ALA A 68 -33.11 28.37 -16.24
C ALA A 68 -33.50 27.27 -17.23
N GLY A 69 -32.55 26.38 -17.51
CA GLY A 69 -32.77 25.09 -18.13
C GLY A 69 -32.01 24.05 -17.31
N ALA A 70 -32.73 23.33 -16.46
CA ALA A 70 -32.20 22.14 -15.83
C ALA A 70 -31.78 21.16 -16.93
N SER A 71 -30.49 20.83 -16.97
CA SER A 71 -29.99 19.63 -17.61
C SER A 71 -29.21 18.88 -16.55
N ALA A 72 -29.61 17.64 -16.32
CA ALA A 72 -28.97 16.70 -15.41
C ALA A 72 -27.45 16.72 -15.66
N ALA A 73 -26.68 17.02 -14.60
CA ALA A 73 -25.24 16.87 -14.64
C ALA A 73 -24.93 15.39 -14.89
N THR A 74 -24.60 15.09 -16.14
CA THR A 74 -23.81 13.93 -16.53
C THR A 74 -22.65 13.79 -15.56
N SER A 75 -22.53 12.62 -14.93
CA SER A 75 -21.41 12.22 -14.08
C SER A 75 -20.10 12.72 -14.68
N SER A 76 -19.52 13.72 -14.02
CA SER A 76 -18.18 14.20 -14.30
C SER A 76 -17.22 13.05 -14.00
N VAL A 77 -16.65 12.48 -15.06
CA VAL A 77 -15.48 11.62 -14.99
C VAL A 77 -14.39 12.42 -14.29
N GLU A 78 -14.02 12.01 -13.08
CA GLU A 78 -12.88 12.53 -12.34
C GLU A 78 -11.62 12.27 -13.21
N PRO A 79 -10.83 13.29 -13.58
CA PRO A 79 -9.63 13.08 -14.39
C PRO A 79 -8.63 12.21 -13.65
N ALA A 80 -7.99 11.26 -14.34
CA ALA A 80 -6.82 10.58 -13.82
C ALA A 80 -5.74 11.62 -13.44
N LEU A 81 -5.11 11.45 -12.28
CA LEU A 81 -4.02 12.30 -11.82
C LEU A 81 -2.95 12.43 -12.92
N PRO A 82 -2.50 13.65 -13.28
CA PRO A 82 -1.41 13.80 -14.23
C PRO A 82 -0.14 13.14 -13.66
N VAL A 83 0.41 12.18 -14.40
CA VAL A 83 1.63 11.45 -14.03
C VAL A 83 2.84 12.36 -14.26
N ASN A 84 3.74 12.43 -13.28
CA ASN A 84 5.01 13.13 -13.48
C ASN A 84 5.85 12.37 -14.52
N THR A 85 5.96 12.92 -15.73
CA THR A 85 6.63 12.30 -16.88
C THR A 85 8.11 12.05 -16.67
N ASP A 86 8.72 12.69 -15.67
CA ASP A 86 10.14 12.48 -15.35
C ASP A 86 10.36 11.24 -14.49
N CYS A 87 9.30 10.60 -13.98
CA CYS A 87 9.37 9.41 -13.14
C CYS A 87 9.18 8.15 -14.00
N THR A 88 10.27 7.64 -14.57
CA THR A 88 10.33 6.37 -15.29
C THR A 88 10.81 5.24 -14.38
N ASP A 89 10.30 4.03 -14.63
CA ASP A 89 10.49 2.86 -13.74
C ASP A 89 11.97 2.37 -13.65
N ASP A 90 12.84 2.83 -14.55
CA ASP A 90 14.27 2.49 -14.62
C ASP A 90 15.20 3.50 -13.91
N LEU A 91 14.65 4.57 -13.33
CA LEU A 91 15.45 5.58 -12.64
C LEU A 91 16.10 5.00 -11.38
N THR A 92 17.43 5.11 -11.32
CA THR A 92 18.23 4.87 -10.13
C THR A 92 18.97 6.14 -9.75
N GLY A 93 19.03 6.43 -8.45
CA GLY A 93 19.70 7.63 -7.96
C GLY A 93 21.15 7.36 -7.61
N ALA A 94 22.01 8.35 -7.85
CA ALA A 94 23.37 8.36 -7.32
C ALA A 94 23.36 8.89 -5.87
N LYS A 95 24.43 8.60 -5.10
CA LYS A 95 24.60 9.17 -3.73
C LYS A 95 25.01 10.65 -3.72
N THR A 96 25.49 11.13 -4.86
CA THR A 96 25.96 12.50 -5.10
C THR A 96 25.59 12.92 -6.51
N LEU A 97 25.27 14.19 -6.72
CA LEU A 97 25.10 14.76 -8.06
C LEU A 97 26.46 15.03 -8.71
N ALA A 98 26.56 14.76 -10.02
CA ALA A 98 27.70 15.20 -10.81
C ALA A 98 27.70 16.73 -10.96
N ALA A 99 28.75 17.31 -11.54
CA ALA A 99 28.69 18.72 -11.93
C ALA A 99 27.87 18.87 -13.22
N ARG A 100 26.89 19.77 -13.23
CA ARG A 100 26.12 20.13 -14.45
C ARG A 100 26.92 20.96 -15.46
N GLY A 101 28.10 21.44 -15.09
CA GLY A 101 28.88 22.36 -15.91
C GLY A 101 28.08 23.63 -16.25
N ASN A 102 28.03 24.00 -17.53
CA ASN A 102 27.28 25.17 -18.01
C ASN A 102 25.81 24.87 -18.36
N LEU A 103 25.36 23.61 -18.22
CA LEU A 103 24.00 23.23 -18.59
C LEU A 103 23.00 23.83 -17.60
N LYS A 104 21.94 24.45 -18.12
CA LYS A 104 20.79 24.86 -17.30
C LYS A 104 19.99 23.65 -16.86
N VAL A 105 19.28 23.76 -15.75
CA VAL A 105 18.29 22.78 -15.31
C VAL A 105 16.93 23.30 -15.77
N THR A 106 16.19 22.50 -16.52
CA THR A 106 14.88 22.85 -17.05
C THR A 106 13.74 22.39 -16.16
N ARG A 107 13.93 21.24 -15.49
CA ARG A 107 12.96 20.65 -14.57
C ARG A 107 13.64 19.93 -13.41
N MET A 108 12.96 19.89 -12.28
CA MET A 108 13.30 19.05 -11.13
C MET A 108 12.03 18.37 -10.63
N SER A 109 12.09 17.05 -10.51
CA SER A 109 10.96 16.19 -10.17
C SER A 109 11.29 15.30 -8.98
N LEU A 110 10.26 15.02 -8.17
CA LEU A 110 10.35 14.05 -7.08
C LEU A 110 9.66 12.77 -7.50
N CYS A 111 10.44 11.70 -7.51
CA CYS A 111 9.97 10.39 -7.95
C CYS A 111 10.07 9.38 -6.80
N PRO A 112 9.14 8.41 -6.74
CA PRO A 112 9.34 7.25 -5.90
C PRO A 112 10.57 6.49 -6.40
N ARG A 113 11.16 5.67 -5.52
CA ARG A 113 12.17 4.71 -5.96
C ARG A 113 11.54 3.57 -6.74
N SER A 114 12.37 2.89 -7.51
CA SER A 114 11.99 1.71 -8.28
C SER A 114 11.58 0.50 -7.43
N ASP A 115 11.94 0.44 -6.14
CA ASP A 115 11.51 -0.59 -5.18
C ASP A 115 10.20 -0.25 -4.44
N GLY A 116 9.57 0.90 -4.74
CA GLY A 116 8.24 1.28 -4.29
C GLY A 116 8.16 2.62 -3.55
N PRO A 117 6.98 3.26 -3.51
CA PRO A 117 6.80 4.54 -2.83
C PRO A 117 6.78 4.37 -1.32
N THR A 118 7.75 4.98 -0.62
CA THR A 118 7.72 5.15 0.85
C THR A 118 7.09 6.48 1.27
N PHE A 119 6.88 7.38 0.32
CA PHE A 119 6.13 8.63 0.45
C PHE A 119 5.31 8.85 -0.80
N THR A 120 4.25 9.63 -0.65
CA THR A 120 3.56 10.26 -1.78
C THR A 120 4.37 11.46 -2.25
N THR A 121 4.83 11.44 -3.50
CA THR A 121 5.58 12.55 -4.11
C THR A 121 4.64 13.55 -4.80
N PRO A 122 5.06 14.82 -4.93
CA PRO A 122 4.36 15.81 -5.74
C PRO A 122 4.21 15.37 -7.19
N ILE A 123 3.06 15.70 -7.78
CA ILE A 123 2.75 15.42 -9.18
C ILE A 123 3.36 16.45 -10.14
N ASP A 124 3.65 17.65 -9.65
CA ASP A 124 4.25 18.76 -10.39
C ASP A 124 5.77 18.78 -10.23
N ALA A 125 6.45 19.35 -11.23
CA ALA A 125 7.89 19.55 -11.24
C ALA A 125 8.25 21.01 -10.98
N VAL A 126 9.39 21.27 -10.35
CA VAL A 126 9.97 22.62 -10.27
C VAL A 126 10.64 22.97 -11.59
N THR A 127 10.20 24.07 -12.19
CA THR A 127 10.68 24.62 -13.47
C THR A 127 11.34 25.99 -13.29
N THR A 128 11.13 26.64 -12.16
CA THR A 128 11.73 27.92 -11.79
C THR A 128 13.00 27.72 -10.96
N ASP A 129 14.07 28.46 -11.28
CA ASP A 129 15.34 28.45 -10.53
C ASP A 129 15.99 27.06 -10.31
N GLY A 130 15.68 26.09 -11.17
CA GLY A 130 16.17 24.71 -11.04
C GLY A 130 17.70 24.60 -10.98
N SER A 131 18.43 25.48 -11.66
CA SER A 131 19.90 25.50 -11.63
C SER A 131 20.45 25.90 -10.27
N ALA A 132 19.83 26.89 -9.61
CA ALA A 132 20.25 27.30 -8.27
C ALA A 132 19.96 26.21 -7.25
N LEU A 133 18.82 25.52 -7.37
CA LEU A 133 18.48 24.38 -6.53
C LEU A 133 19.48 23.24 -6.73
N TYR A 134 19.79 22.88 -7.98
CA TYR A 134 20.78 21.86 -8.30
C TYR A 134 22.12 22.15 -7.66
N ASP A 135 22.63 23.39 -7.78
CA ASP A 135 23.93 23.78 -7.22
C ASP A 135 23.94 23.68 -5.69
N GLN A 136 22.83 24.06 -5.04
CA GLN A 136 22.69 23.93 -3.58
C GLN A 136 22.62 22.47 -3.13
N VAL A 137 21.92 21.60 -3.87
CA VAL A 137 21.84 20.17 -3.60
C VAL A 137 23.18 19.49 -3.85
N GLN A 138 23.89 19.86 -4.92
CA GLN A 138 25.22 19.34 -5.24
C GLN A 138 26.25 19.72 -4.16
N ALA A 139 26.14 20.91 -3.58
CA ALA A 139 27.03 21.38 -2.52
C ALA A 139 26.84 20.65 -1.17
N LEU A 140 25.81 19.82 -1.02
CA LEU A 140 25.61 19.03 0.19
C LEU A 140 26.70 17.94 0.33
N PRO A 141 27.18 17.66 1.55
CA PRO A 141 28.16 16.59 1.79
C PRO A 141 27.67 15.24 1.27
N ALA A 142 28.58 14.38 0.80
CA ALA A 142 28.24 13.02 0.40
C ALA A 142 27.76 12.15 1.59
N GLU A 143 26.94 11.14 1.31
CA GLU A 143 26.52 10.14 2.30
C GLU A 143 27.73 9.30 2.70
N ARG A 144 28.02 9.19 4.00
CA ARG A 144 29.20 8.45 4.47
C ARG A 144 28.99 6.93 4.55
N SER A 145 27.83 6.48 5.01
CA SER A 145 27.46 5.07 5.04
C SER A 145 25.99 4.90 5.41
N ALA A 146 25.33 3.90 4.83
CA ALA A 146 24.02 3.42 5.26
C ALA A 146 24.22 2.36 6.36
N ASP A 147 23.29 2.30 7.32
CA ASP A 147 23.25 1.25 8.33
C ASP A 147 22.91 -0.10 7.68
N PRO A 148 23.77 -1.13 7.75
CA PRO A 148 23.51 -2.43 7.16
C PRO A 148 22.34 -3.20 7.83
N ASP A 149 21.94 -2.82 9.04
CA ASP A 149 20.93 -3.54 9.82
C ASP A 149 19.51 -2.94 9.69
N CYS A 150 19.33 -1.85 8.93
CA CYS A 150 18.01 -1.29 8.65
C CYS A 150 17.27 -2.09 7.57
N ASP A 151 16.06 -2.54 7.90
CA ASP A 151 15.14 -3.11 6.92
C ASP A 151 14.76 -2.03 5.90
N ARG A 152 14.91 -2.34 4.60
CA ARG A 152 14.66 -1.43 3.47
C ARG A 152 13.30 -0.75 3.52
N LYS A 153 12.28 -1.40 4.10
CA LYS A 153 10.93 -0.82 4.24
C LYS A 153 10.87 0.40 5.17
N TYR A 154 11.87 0.56 6.05
CA TYR A 154 11.99 1.70 6.97
C TYR A 154 13.02 2.74 6.50
N GLU A 155 13.70 2.50 5.38
CA GLU A 155 14.74 3.39 4.86
C GLU A 155 14.16 4.67 4.21
N ARG A 156 12.85 4.71 3.92
CA ARG A 156 12.07 5.93 3.63
C ARG A 156 12.76 6.89 2.63
N ARG A 157 13.11 6.35 1.45
CA ARG A 157 13.89 7.03 0.41
C ARG A 157 13.04 7.46 -0.81
N TYR A 158 13.52 8.48 -1.52
CA TYR A 158 12.93 9.07 -2.73
C TYR A 158 14.03 9.53 -3.72
N LEU A 159 13.65 9.82 -4.96
CA LEU A 159 14.56 10.29 -6.01
C LEU A 159 14.30 11.77 -6.32
N LEU A 160 15.37 12.57 -6.36
CA LEU A 160 15.35 13.91 -6.97
C LEU A 160 15.91 13.80 -8.38
N VAL A 161 15.06 14.02 -9.38
CA VAL A 161 15.41 13.89 -10.80
C VAL A 161 15.52 15.28 -11.40
N PHE A 162 16.70 15.64 -11.89
CA PHE A 162 16.96 16.90 -12.57
C PHE A 162 17.10 16.67 -14.07
N THR A 163 16.29 17.37 -14.86
CA THR A 163 16.41 17.39 -16.32
C THR A 163 17.23 18.60 -16.74
N LEU A 164 18.32 18.36 -17.47
CA LEU A 164 19.23 19.38 -17.95
C LEU A 164 18.77 19.94 -19.31
N GLY A 165 19.34 21.07 -19.71
CA GLY A 165 18.97 21.80 -20.93
C GLY A 165 19.28 21.06 -22.23
N ASP A 166 20.11 20.01 -22.19
CA ASP A 166 20.37 19.10 -23.30
C ASP A 166 19.43 17.88 -23.31
N GLY A 167 18.49 17.80 -22.36
CA GLY A 167 17.55 16.69 -22.20
C GLY A 167 18.10 15.52 -21.38
N SER A 168 19.36 15.54 -20.95
CA SER A 168 19.90 14.52 -20.06
C SER A 168 19.33 14.63 -18.65
N THR A 169 19.23 13.52 -17.94
CA THR A 169 18.72 13.47 -16.56
C THR A 169 19.82 13.12 -15.58
N GLN A 170 19.76 13.69 -14.38
CA GLN A 170 20.55 13.28 -13.24
C GLN A 170 19.66 13.03 -12.04
N ALA A 171 19.76 11.85 -11.45
CA ALA A 171 19.00 11.47 -10.28
C ALA A 171 19.88 11.39 -9.03
N LEU A 172 19.46 12.04 -7.95
CA LEU A 172 20.00 11.85 -6.61
C LEU A 172 19.06 10.95 -5.83
N GLU A 173 19.62 9.91 -5.20
CA GLU A 173 18.89 9.13 -4.20
C GLU A 173 18.98 9.85 -2.84
N ALA A 174 17.82 10.16 -2.28
CA ALA A 174 17.69 10.87 -1.02
C ALA A 174 16.86 10.08 0.00
N ALA A 175 17.12 10.35 1.27
CA ALA A 175 16.33 9.82 2.39
C ALA A 175 15.67 10.98 3.14
N THR A 176 14.60 10.68 3.86
CA THR A 176 14.08 11.61 4.86
C THR A 176 14.93 11.57 6.15
N PRO A 177 14.94 12.65 6.95
CA PRO A 177 15.69 12.72 8.22
C PRO A 177 15.45 11.57 9.21
N ASN A 178 14.31 10.88 9.11
CA ASN A 178 13.90 9.75 9.96
C ASN A 178 14.09 8.36 9.36
N ALA A 179 14.76 8.25 8.21
CA ALA A 179 15.23 6.95 7.74
C ALA A 179 16.13 6.32 8.83
N CYS A 180 16.11 4.98 9.00
CA CYS A 180 16.91 4.33 10.06
C CYS A 180 18.40 4.71 10.01
N THR A 181 18.90 5.20 8.87
CA THR A 181 20.30 5.56 8.63
C THR A 181 20.79 6.80 9.39
N SER A 182 20.01 7.38 10.31
CA SER A 182 20.32 8.68 10.92
C SER A 182 21.09 8.62 12.25
N GLU A 183 21.76 7.51 12.59
CA GLU A 183 22.61 7.47 13.80
C GLU A 183 23.78 8.48 13.72
N ASP A 184 24.26 8.81 12.52
CA ASP A 184 25.17 9.94 12.30
C ASP A 184 24.38 11.26 12.18
N ARG A 185 24.57 12.13 13.18
CA ARG A 185 24.01 13.49 13.23
C ARG A 185 24.30 14.29 11.95
N GLN A 186 25.42 14.07 11.27
CA GLN A 186 25.75 14.79 10.03
C GLN A 186 24.90 14.34 8.84
N THR A 187 24.60 13.04 8.72
CA THR A 187 23.71 12.48 7.69
C THR A 187 22.27 12.94 7.91
N ALA A 188 21.80 12.94 9.17
CA ALA A 188 20.47 13.48 9.52
C ALA A 188 20.33 14.97 9.15
N GLN A 189 21.36 15.77 9.47
CA GLN A 189 21.42 17.19 9.12
C GLN A 189 21.42 17.41 7.60
N ARG A 190 22.16 16.59 6.84
CA ARG A 190 22.15 16.64 5.37
C ARG A 190 20.74 16.43 4.83
N TRP A 191 20.06 15.37 5.26
CA TRP A 191 18.72 15.05 4.75
C TRP A 191 17.68 16.09 5.17
N ALA A 192 17.80 16.66 6.37
CA ALA A 192 16.94 17.75 6.81
C ALA A 192 17.16 19.02 5.99
N GLN A 193 18.42 19.33 5.66
CA GLN A 193 18.76 20.46 4.81
C GLN A 193 18.27 20.25 3.37
N LEU A 194 18.42 19.04 2.82
CA LEU A 194 17.92 18.70 1.49
C LEU A 194 16.40 18.87 1.40
N LEU A 195 15.66 18.25 2.32
CA LEU A 195 14.20 18.34 2.36
C LEU A 195 13.75 19.81 2.45
N LYS A 196 14.40 20.61 3.30
CA LYS A 196 14.11 22.05 3.42
C LYS A 196 14.31 22.81 2.10
N LEU A 197 15.39 22.54 1.37
CA LEU A 197 15.67 23.17 0.07
C LEU A 197 14.61 22.81 -0.98
N VAL A 198 14.26 21.52 -1.04
CA VAL A 198 13.25 20.97 -1.94
C VAL A 198 11.88 21.61 -1.64
N THR A 199 11.42 21.57 -0.39
CA THR A 199 10.14 22.16 0.02
C THR A 199 10.08 23.65 -0.31
N ALA A 200 11.15 24.40 -0.03
CA ALA A 200 11.19 25.83 -0.33
C ALA A 200 11.07 26.14 -1.84
N ALA A 201 11.66 25.30 -2.70
CA ALA A 201 11.57 25.46 -4.15
C ALA A 201 10.13 25.26 -4.65
N TRP A 202 9.45 24.20 -4.20
CA TRP A 202 8.03 23.97 -4.52
C TRP A 202 7.13 25.08 -3.98
N THR A 203 7.31 25.49 -2.72
CA THR A 203 6.53 26.60 -2.13
C THR A 203 6.69 27.89 -2.94
N THR A 204 7.92 28.22 -3.34
CA THR A 204 8.20 29.41 -4.15
C THR A 204 7.51 29.34 -5.51
N GLN A 205 7.64 28.21 -6.20
CA GLN A 205 6.99 28.01 -7.50
C GLN A 205 5.47 28.10 -7.38
N ARG A 206 4.86 27.38 -6.44
CA ARG A 206 3.40 27.31 -6.29
C ARG A 206 2.78 28.62 -5.81
N THR A 207 3.55 29.46 -5.10
CA THR A 207 3.13 30.82 -4.78
C THR A 207 3.07 31.70 -6.03
N ALA A 208 4.02 31.54 -6.96
CA ALA A 208 4.06 32.30 -8.20
C ALA A 208 3.08 31.76 -9.27
N THR A 209 2.92 30.43 -9.33
CA THR A 209 2.06 29.72 -10.27
C THR A 209 1.29 28.64 -9.51
N PRO A 210 0.08 28.94 -9.03
CA PRO A 210 -0.74 27.98 -8.30
C PRO A 210 -0.99 26.71 -9.14
N PRO A 211 -0.89 25.52 -8.53
CA PRO A 211 -1.14 24.27 -9.23
C PRO A 211 -2.62 24.12 -9.56
N ALA A 212 -2.92 23.31 -10.58
CA ALA A 212 -4.29 22.90 -10.87
C ALA A 212 -4.84 22.08 -9.70
N GLU A 213 -6.12 22.28 -9.37
CA GLU A 213 -6.76 21.55 -8.28
C GLU A 213 -6.80 20.05 -8.59
N VAL A 214 -6.28 19.26 -7.67
CA VAL A 214 -6.17 17.82 -7.78
C VAL A 214 -6.91 17.15 -6.65
N ALA A 215 -7.96 16.40 -6.99
CA ALA A 215 -8.67 15.58 -6.04
C ALA A 215 -7.79 14.37 -5.66
N ARG A 216 -7.46 14.23 -4.38
CA ARG A 216 -6.76 13.07 -3.85
C ARG A 216 -7.67 12.25 -2.93
N GLY A 217 -7.75 10.95 -3.21
CA GLY A 217 -8.54 9.98 -2.46
C GLY A 217 -7.76 9.35 -1.30
N CYS A 218 -8.17 8.15 -0.90
CA CYS A 218 -7.58 7.43 0.21
C CYS A 218 -6.13 7.01 0.00
N LEU A 219 -5.28 7.28 1.00
CA LEU A 219 -3.91 6.80 1.08
C LEU A 219 -3.71 5.90 2.32
N PRO A 220 -2.91 4.82 2.22
CA PRO A 220 -2.56 4.01 3.37
C PRO A 220 -1.62 4.79 4.32
N PHE A 221 -1.62 4.42 5.61
CA PHE A 221 -0.89 5.14 6.65
C PHE A 221 0.63 5.12 6.46
N ASP A 222 1.16 4.12 5.75
CA ASP A 222 2.58 3.95 5.43
C ASP A 222 3.04 4.83 4.26
N ARG A 223 2.13 5.60 3.64
CA ARG A 223 2.42 6.51 2.51
C ARG A 223 2.14 8.00 2.84
N PRO A 224 2.82 8.59 3.82
CA PRO A 224 2.70 10.02 4.10
C PRO A 224 3.15 10.89 2.91
N GLY A 225 2.74 12.15 2.87
CA GLY A 225 3.21 13.12 1.89
C GLY A 225 4.66 13.54 2.14
N LEU A 226 5.46 13.61 1.07
CA LEU A 226 6.83 14.15 1.17
C LEU A 226 6.83 15.68 1.30
N LEU A 227 5.91 16.35 0.62
CA LEU A 227 5.59 17.75 0.87
C LEU A 227 4.33 17.80 1.71
N VAL A 228 4.41 18.44 2.87
CA VAL A 228 3.29 18.52 3.81
C VAL A 228 2.62 19.88 3.66
N PRO A 229 1.32 19.92 3.33
CA PRO A 229 0.60 21.19 3.23
C PRO A 229 0.40 21.84 4.60
N HIS A 230 0.20 23.16 4.61
CA HIS A 230 -0.29 23.84 5.78
C HIS A 230 -1.78 23.54 5.99
N THR A 231 -2.23 23.49 7.25
CA THR A 231 -3.61 23.12 7.60
C THR A 231 -4.64 24.14 7.11
N ASP A 232 -4.25 25.39 6.85
CA ASP A 232 -5.08 26.44 6.26
C ASP A 232 -5.15 26.39 4.72
N ALA A 233 -4.35 25.53 4.08
CA ALA A 233 -4.29 25.35 2.62
C ALA A 233 -5.03 24.08 2.14
N LEU A 234 -5.70 23.36 3.03
CA LEU A 234 -6.39 22.11 2.71
C LEU A 234 -7.60 22.35 1.80
N SER A 235 -7.71 21.55 0.73
CA SER A 235 -8.80 21.59 -0.25
C SER A 235 -9.65 20.31 -0.26
N ALA A 236 -9.14 19.21 0.30
CA ALA A 236 -9.86 17.94 0.35
C ALA A 236 -9.61 17.20 1.67
N ALA A 237 -10.62 16.45 2.12
CA ALA A 237 -10.51 15.50 3.22
C ALA A 237 -11.35 14.25 2.92
N THR A 238 -10.75 13.08 3.09
CA THR A 238 -11.39 11.78 2.88
C THR A 238 -11.11 10.86 4.06
N LEU A 239 -12.18 10.37 4.69
CA LEU A 239 -12.09 9.31 5.70
C LEU A 239 -12.09 7.96 5.00
N CYS A 240 -11.18 7.10 5.39
CA CYS A 240 -10.85 5.83 4.76
C CYS A 240 -10.84 4.74 5.83
N GLN A 241 -11.46 3.61 5.53
CA GLN A 241 -11.43 2.45 6.40
C GLN A 241 -10.59 1.37 5.74
N TYR A 242 -9.53 0.94 6.42
CA TYR A 242 -8.65 -0.15 6.02
C TYR A 242 -8.93 -1.39 6.88
N ASP A 243 -8.71 -2.57 6.30
CA ASP A 243 -8.69 -3.84 7.05
C ASP A 243 -7.31 -4.10 7.68
N SER A 244 -7.16 -5.23 8.37
CA SER A 244 -5.90 -5.63 9.01
C SER A 244 -4.76 -5.94 8.04
N ASN A 245 -5.04 -6.02 6.73
CA ASN A 245 -4.06 -6.23 5.67
C ASN A 245 -3.84 -4.93 4.86
N GLU A 246 -4.23 -3.78 5.42
CA GLU A 246 -4.05 -2.45 4.80
C GLU A 246 -4.80 -2.31 3.47
N ARG A 247 -5.89 -3.06 3.27
CA ARG A 247 -6.77 -2.91 2.11
C ARG A 247 -7.89 -1.94 2.39
N LEU A 248 -8.08 -0.98 1.49
CA LEU A 248 -9.18 -0.02 1.57
C LEU A 248 -10.52 -0.73 1.40
N GLN A 249 -11.39 -0.61 2.41
CA GLN A 249 -12.73 -1.20 2.47
C GLN A 249 -13.81 -0.20 2.13
N ALA A 250 -13.69 1.02 2.64
CA ALA A 250 -14.69 2.06 2.50
C ALA A 250 -14.08 3.44 2.53
N GLU A 251 -14.74 4.39 1.87
CA GLU A 251 -14.35 5.80 1.90
C GLU A 251 -15.56 6.72 2.07
N ALA A 252 -15.32 7.90 2.62
CA ALA A 252 -16.27 9.00 2.71
C ALA A 252 -15.53 10.32 2.53
N ARG A 253 -15.93 11.09 1.51
CA ARG A 253 -15.38 12.43 1.25
C ARG A 253 -16.11 13.48 2.10
N ALA A 254 -15.35 14.40 2.68
CA ALA A 254 -15.89 15.55 3.38
C ALA A 254 -16.47 16.57 2.39
N THR A 255 -17.55 17.22 2.80
CA THR A 255 -18.05 18.43 2.15
C THR A 255 -17.16 19.63 2.48
N SER A 256 -17.29 20.73 1.75
CA SER A 256 -16.49 21.94 2.00
C SER A 256 -16.68 22.53 3.41
N GLU A 257 -17.89 22.41 3.99
CA GLU A 257 -18.18 22.87 5.36
C GLU A 257 -17.51 21.98 6.42
N GLU A 258 -17.56 20.66 6.20
CA GLU A 258 -16.89 19.68 7.04
C GLU A 258 -15.37 19.81 6.97
N LEU A 259 -14.83 20.04 5.76
CA LEU A 259 -13.41 20.34 5.56
C LEU A 259 -12.99 21.60 6.31
N ALA A 260 -13.76 22.69 6.25
CA ALA A 260 -13.43 23.92 6.98
C ALA A 260 -13.38 23.69 8.50
N THR A 261 -14.30 22.87 9.01
CA THR A 261 -14.32 22.45 10.43
C THR A 261 -13.07 21.64 10.78
N LEU A 262 -12.74 20.62 9.97
CA LEU A 262 -11.57 19.78 10.17
C LEU A 262 -10.26 20.59 10.07
N ALA A 263 -10.14 21.47 9.09
CA ALA A 263 -8.95 22.30 8.87
C ALA A 263 -8.70 23.26 10.05
N LEU A 264 -9.75 23.91 10.56
CA LEU A 264 -9.66 24.78 11.73
C LEU A 264 -9.26 24.00 12.99
N ASP A 265 -9.85 22.81 13.18
CA ASP A 265 -9.56 21.96 14.34
C ASP A 265 -8.14 21.41 14.27
N LEU A 266 -7.68 20.92 13.11
CA LEU A 266 -6.30 20.50 12.89
C LEU A 266 -5.31 21.64 13.18
N ALA A 267 -5.59 22.86 12.72
CA ALA A 267 -4.73 24.01 13.01
C ALA A 267 -4.64 24.33 14.53
N THR A 268 -5.67 23.99 15.30
CA THR A 268 -5.78 24.37 16.73
C THR A 268 -5.35 23.26 17.68
N ASN A 269 -5.69 22.01 17.36
CA ASN A 269 -5.62 20.85 18.23
C ASN A 269 -4.57 19.82 17.80
N THR A 270 -3.76 20.14 16.79
CA THR A 270 -2.59 19.34 16.43
C THR A 270 -1.33 19.83 17.16
N SER A 271 -0.53 18.88 17.64
CA SER A 271 0.75 19.13 18.32
C SER A 271 1.80 18.12 17.88
N ARG A 272 3.07 18.41 18.13
CA ARG A 272 4.16 17.45 17.86
C ARG A 272 4.22 16.39 18.95
N ALA A 273 4.40 15.15 18.55
CA ALA A 273 4.59 14.00 19.43
C ALA A 273 5.87 13.23 19.07
N SER A 274 6.46 12.59 20.07
CA SER A 274 7.60 11.68 19.93
C SER A 274 7.12 10.23 20.02
N ASN A 275 7.36 9.45 18.96
CA ASN A 275 7.21 7.99 18.83
C ASN A 275 6.06 7.34 19.59
N ILE A 276 5.03 6.92 18.85
CA ILE A 276 3.87 6.24 19.43
C ILE A 276 3.77 4.82 18.90
N ASP A 277 3.92 3.90 19.85
CA ASP A 277 3.81 2.45 19.65
C ASP A 277 2.37 2.06 20.04
N SER A 278 1.44 2.25 19.13
CA SER A 278 0.02 1.99 19.37
C SER A 278 -0.62 1.29 18.19
N ARG A 279 -1.54 0.38 18.49
CA ARG A 279 -2.17 -0.48 17.49
C ARG A 279 -3.14 0.32 16.63
N LEU A 280 -3.00 0.15 15.32
CA LEU A 280 -3.89 0.73 14.32
C LEU A 280 -5.30 0.14 14.45
N ASP A 281 -6.31 1.01 14.37
CA ASP A 281 -7.73 0.66 14.37
C ASP A 281 -8.33 0.69 12.93
N GLY A 282 -7.49 0.84 11.91
CA GLY A 282 -7.86 0.79 10.50
C GLY A 282 -8.53 2.06 9.94
N ALA A 283 -8.96 3.01 10.78
CA ALA A 283 -9.46 4.30 10.30
C ALA A 283 -8.30 5.25 9.95
N VAL A 284 -8.36 5.84 8.75
CA VAL A 284 -7.36 6.77 8.22
C VAL A 284 -8.07 7.98 7.63
N LEU A 285 -7.64 9.19 7.99
CA LEU A 285 -8.10 10.44 7.40
C LEU A 285 -6.97 10.98 6.50
N THR A 286 -7.22 11.04 5.20
CA THR A 286 -6.34 11.71 4.24
C THR A 286 -6.85 13.12 4.02
N VAL A 287 -6.05 14.14 4.37
CA VAL A 287 -6.32 15.53 4.00
C VAL A 287 -5.27 15.98 2.98
N ALA A 288 -5.65 16.81 2.03
CA ALA A 288 -4.74 17.28 0.97
C ALA A 288 -4.97 18.75 0.63
N ASP A 289 -3.93 19.41 0.11
CA ASP A 289 -4.06 20.74 -0.51
C ASP A 289 -4.52 20.66 -1.96
N ALA A 290 -4.65 21.83 -2.60
CA ALA A 290 -5.04 21.94 -4.00
C ALA A 290 -4.06 21.25 -4.97
N ALA A 291 -2.78 21.11 -4.61
CA ALA A 291 -1.81 20.37 -5.41
C ALA A 291 -1.96 18.84 -5.27
N GLY A 292 -2.81 18.40 -4.34
CA GLY A 292 -2.96 17.02 -3.93
C GLY A 292 -1.88 16.57 -2.95
N ASP A 293 -1.09 17.44 -2.34
CA ASP A 293 -0.09 17.00 -1.35
C ASP A 293 -0.77 16.60 -0.04
N PRO A 294 -0.54 15.38 0.49
CA PRO A 294 -1.36 14.84 1.57
C PRO A 294 -0.72 14.94 2.96
N ILE A 295 -1.57 15.05 3.99
CA ILE A 295 -1.30 14.59 5.36
C ILE A 295 -2.19 13.39 5.64
N VAL A 296 -1.60 12.29 6.10
CA VAL A 296 -2.30 11.04 6.37
C VAL A 296 -2.35 10.82 7.87
N PHE A 297 -3.52 10.99 8.47
CA PHE A 297 -3.77 10.73 9.88
C PHE A 297 -4.33 9.31 10.05
N TRP A 298 -3.76 8.49 10.93
CA TRP A 298 -4.36 7.20 11.31
C TRP A 298 -4.86 7.26 12.74
N ARG A 299 -5.94 6.53 13.00
CA ARG A 299 -6.51 6.38 14.33
C ARG A 299 -5.86 5.22 15.08
N VAL A 300 -5.59 5.44 16.36
CA VAL A 300 -5.21 4.41 17.32
C VAL A 300 -6.20 4.36 18.49
N GLU A 301 -5.99 3.40 19.39
CA GLU A 301 -6.80 3.19 20.58
C GLU A 301 -7.01 4.49 21.39
N GLY A 302 -8.25 4.77 21.79
CA GLY A 302 -8.62 6.00 22.51
C GLY A 302 -9.03 7.20 21.65
N ASP A 303 -9.37 6.98 20.37
CA ASP A 303 -9.76 8.03 19.40
C ASP A 303 -8.68 9.10 19.20
N GLN A 304 -7.42 8.67 19.27
CA GLN A 304 -6.24 9.49 19.05
C GLN A 304 -5.78 9.37 17.60
N TRP A 305 -5.36 10.48 17.00
CA TRP A 305 -4.96 10.52 15.59
C TRP A 305 -3.50 10.94 15.44
N PHE A 306 -2.80 10.24 14.56
CA PHE A 306 -1.38 10.43 14.35
C PHE A 306 -1.03 10.57 12.88
N ALA A 307 -0.06 11.41 12.54
CA ALA A 307 0.49 11.50 11.19
C ALA A 307 2.03 11.45 11.22
N PHE A 308 2.62 10.75 10.26
CA PHE A 308 4.08 10.70 10.08
C PHE A 308 4.52 11.90 9.27
N MET A 309 5.49 12.64 9.80
CA MET A 309 6.10 13.74 9.07
C MET A 309 7.40 13.29 8.41
N PRO A 310 7.72 13.80 7.21
CA PRO A 310 8.99 13.51 6.55
C PRO A 310 10.17 14.02 7.37
N GLU A 311 10.02 15.06 8.20
CA GLU A 311 11.09 15.54 9.08
C GLU A 311 11.40 14.62 10.27
N GLY A 312 10.57 13.59 10.50
CA GLY A 312 10.78 12.60 11.56
C GLY A 312 9.98 12.77 12.82
N GLU A 313 9.31 13.89 12.97
CA GLU A 313 8.34 14.06 14.04
C GLU A 313 7.01 13.40 13.67
N GLN A 314 6.19 13.10 14.67
CA GLN A 314 4.80 12.72 14.44
C GLN A 314 3.91 13.89 14.83
N LEU A 315 2.82 14.07 14.11
CA LEU A 315 1.74 14.93 14.57
C LEU A 315 0.81 14.09 15.42
N PHE A 316 0.43 14.63 16.57
CA PHE A 316 -0.68 14.16 17.39
C PHE A 316 -1.83 15.13 17.22
N TRP A 317 -2.98 14.61 16.83
CA TRP A 317 -4.23 15.33 16.75
C TRP A 317 -5.26 14.69 17.67
N GLN A 318 -5.81 15.50 18.57
CA GLN A 318 -6.97 15.14 19.37
C GLN A 318 -8.16 15.95 18.87
N PRO A 319 -9.10 15.34 18.12
CA PRO A 319 -10.24 16.06 17.57
C PRO A 319 -11.05 16.75 18.66
N GLY A 320 -11.37 18.03 18.45
CA GLY A 320 -12.36 18.75 19.25
C GLY A 320 -13.78 18.20 19.05
N PRO A 321 -14.78 18.63 19.84
CA PRO A 321 -16.15 18.13 19.74
C PRO A 321 -16.75 18.26 18.33
N GLU A 322 -16.56 19.41 17.69
CA GLU A 322 -17.09 19.69 16.36
C GLU A 322 -16.43 18.83 15.28
N ALA A 323 -15.10 18.69 15.33
CA ALA A 323 -14.38 17.81 14.41
C ALA A 323 -14.72 16.34 14.63
N LEU A 324 -14.93 15.91 15.88
CA LEU A 324 -15.35 14.57 16.22
C LEU A 324 -16.75 14.26 15.65
N ASP A 325 -17.66 15.23 15.69
CA ASP A 325 -18.99 15.07 15.10
C ASP A 325 -18.91 14.96 13.57
N VAL A 326 -18.04 15.74 12.92
CA VAL A 326 -17.74 15.57 11.48
C VAL A 326 -17.18 14.16 11.20
N LEU A 327 -16.23 13.66 11.98
CA LEU A 327 -15.69 12.31 11.82
C LEU A 327 -16.76 11.22 12.00
N LYS A 328 -17.70 11.38 12.93
CA LYS A 328 -18.84 10.46 13.09
C LYS A 328 -19.76 10.50 11.87
N LEU A 329 -20.06 11.70 11.34
CA LEU A 329 -20.87 11.86 10.14
C LEU A 329 -20.20 11.24 8.90
N LEU A 330 -18.88 11.38 8.77
CA LEU A 330 -18.09 10.70 7.74
C LEU A 330 -18.14 9.18 7.93
N THR A 331 -18.00 8.69 9.16
CA THR A 331 -18.09 7.26 9.48
C THR A 331 -19.45 6.68 9.08
N GLN A 332 -20.55 7.41 9.32
CA GLN A 332 -21.90 7.00 8.92
C GLN A 332 -22.10 6.98 7.40
N ARG A 333 -21.31 7.77 6.66
CA ARG A 333 -21.34 7.86 5.20
C ARG A 333 -20.30 6.97 4.52
N LEU A 334 -19.54 6.17 5.26
CA LEU A 334 -18.61 5.21 4.68
C LEU A 334 -19.37 4.30 3.72
N GLN A 335 -19.06 4.41 2.44
CA GLN A 335 -19.57 3.53 1.42
C GLN A 335 -18.47 2.53 1.06
N PRO A 336 -18.83 1.26 0.78
CA PRO A 336 -17.88 0.30 0.25
C PRO A 336 -17.15 0.92 -0.93
N PHE A 337 -15.82 0.95 -0.87
CA PHE A 337 -15.01 1.58 -1.90
C PHE A 337 -15.34 0.91 -3.24
N SER A 338 -15.97 1.66 -4.13
CA SER A 338 -16.32 1.24 -5.49
C SER A 338 -15.50 2.10 -6.43
N PRO A 339 -14.40 1.60 -7.01
CA PRO A 339 -13.62 2.41 -7.94
C PRO A 339 -14.51 2.81 -9.12
N SER A 340 -14.36 4.06 -9.58
CA SER A 340 -14.91 4.49 -10.86
C SER A 340 -14.49 3.49 -11.94
N PRO A 341 -15.40 3.06 -12.84
CA PRO A 341 -15.10 2.05 -13.83
C PRO A 341 -14.09 2.62 -14.83
N THR A 342 -12.81 2.33 -14.61
CA THR A 342 -11.81 2.42 -15.67
C THR A 342 -12.26 1.48 -16.78
N ALA A 343 -12.24 2.00 -18.01
CA ALA A 343 -12.74 1.37 -19.22
C ALA A 343 -12.65 -0.15 -19.19
N THR A 344 -13.81 -0.79 -19.34
CA THR A 344 -14.00 -2.24 -19.44
C THR A 344 -12.93 -2.83 -20.35
N ALA A 345 -11.88 -3.41 -19.74
CA ALA A 345 -11.06 -4.38 -20.43
C ALA A 345 -12.00 -5.50 -20.89
N PRO A 346 -11.82 -6.05 -22.10
CA PRO A 346 -12.61 -7.19 -22.54
C PRO A 346 -12.50 -8.31 -21.50
N PRO A 347 -13.54 -9.14 -21.33
CA PRO A 347 -13.51 -10.25 -20.37
C PRO A 347 -12.24 -11.08 -20.60
N PRO A 348 -11.59 -11.60 -19.54
CA PRO A 348 -10.44 -12.47 -19.70
C PRO A 348 -10.87 -13.64 -20.59
N ASP A 349 -10.21 -13.77 -21.75
CA ASP A 349 -10.31 -14.94 -22.59
C ASP A 349 -10.04 -16.19 -21.74
N PRO A 350 -10.80 -17.28 -21.91
CA PRO A 350 -10.45 -18.56 -21.33
C PRO A 350 -9.15 -19.05 -22.01
N THR A 351 -8.04 -18.94 -21.27
CA THR A 351 -6.76 -19.66 -21.38
C THR A 351 -6.35 -20.25 -22.76
N PRO A 352 -5.24 -19.77 -23.35
CA PRO A 352 -4.27 -20.67 -23.96
C PRO A 352 -3.43 -21.30 -22.85
N ASP A 353 -3.49 -22.62 -22.74
CA ASP A 353 -2.84 -23.44 -21.71
C ASP A 353 -1.34 -23.12 -21.55
N CYS A 354 -0.88 -23.12 -20.30
CA CYS A 354 0.55 -23.11 -19.95
C CYS A 354 1.28 -24.39 -20.41
N GLU A 355 0.55 -25.32 -21.03
CA GLU A 355 1.03 -26.61 -21.49
C GLU A 355 2.02 -26.45 -22.65
N GLY A 356 3.16 -27.14 -22.57
CA GLY A 356 4.19 -27.12 -23.61
C GLY A 356 5.05 -25.86 -23.68
N LEU A 357 4.86 -24.89 -22.78
CA LEU A 357 5.75 -23.73 -22.68
C LEU A 357 7.14 -24.16 -22.18
N THR A 358 8.18 -23.68 -22.87
CA THR A 358 9.58 -23.90 -22.49
C THR A 358 10.27 -22.56 -22.25
N PRO A 359 11.20 -22.48 -21.28
CA PRO A 359 11.97 -21.26 -21.04
C PRO A 359 12.66 -20.75 -22.31
N SER A 360 12.53 -19.46 -22.56
CA SER A 360 13.19 -18.80 -23.67
C SER A 360 14.71 -18.73 -23.45
N HIS A 361 15.44 -18.83 -24.55
CA HIS A 361 16.89 -18.69 -24.62
C HIS A 361 17.25 -17.64 -25.68
N ALA A 362 18.51 -17.19 -25.68
CA ALA A 362 19.00 -16.22 -26.68
C ALA A 362 18.60 -16.63 -28.12
N PRO A 363 18.20 -15.66 -28.97
CA PRO A 363 18.36 -14.21 -28.79
C PRO A 363 17.21 -13.52 -28.02
N ALA A 364 16.35 -14.26 -27.31
CA ALA A 364 15.34 -13.64 -26.46
C ALA A 364 15.98 -12.76 -25.38
N GLU A 365 15.33 -11.63 -25.08
CA GLU A 365 15.66 -10.73 -23.99
C GLU A 365 14.43 -10.58 -23.08
N ILE A 366 14.66 -10.28 -21.79
CA ILE A 366 13.55 -9.97 -20.88
C ILE A 366 12.91 -8.67 -21.38
N PRO A 367 11.62 -8.68 -21.76
CA PRO A 367 11.02 -7.55 -22.45
C PRO A 367 10.99 -6.31 -21.55
N ILE A 368 11.19 -5.13 -22.15
CA ILE A 368 11.03 -3.84 -21.46
C ILE A 368 9.54 -3.61 -21.15
N THR A 369 8.69 -3.93 -22.13
CA THR A 369 7.23 -3.81 -22.07
C THR A 369 6.59 -5.11 -22.55
N ALA A 370 5.48 -5.49 -21.91
CA ALA A 370 4.61 -6.58 -22.33
C ALA A 370 3.16 -6.18 -22.03
N THR A 371 2.21 -6.65 -22.83
CA THR A 371 0.79 -6.33 -22.63
C THR A 371 0.20 -7.17 -21.50
N ARG A 372 0.71 -8.39 -21.31
CA ARG A 372 0.25 -9.31 -20.26
C ARG A 372 1.42 -10.08 -19.66
N LEU A 373 1.25 -10.45 -18.39
CA LEU A 373 2.19 -11.30 -17.66
C LEU A 373 1.42 -12.40 -16.94
N ARG A 374 1.69 -13.65 -17.29
CA ARG A 374 1.02 -14.82 -16.73
C ARG A 374 1.98 -15.65 -15.89
N LEU A 375 1.48 -16.18 -14.79
CA LEU A 375 2.20 -17.19 -14.00
C LEU A 375 1.68 -18.58 -14.36
N CYS A 376 2.61 -19.49 -14.65
CA CYS A 376 2.32 -20.87 -15.00
C CYS A 376 3.04 -21.80 -14.03
N ALA A 377 2.39 -22.85 -13.53
CA ALA A 377 3.09 -23.92 -12.82
C ALA A 377 3.84 -24.82 -13.82
N THR A 378 4.97 -25.39 -13.42
CA THR A 378 5.78 -26.29 -14.26
C THR A 378 6.42 -27.40 -13.42
N GLY A 379 6.87 -28.47 -14.06
CA GLY A 379 7.59 -29.57 -13.40
C GLY A 379 6.77 -30.23 -12.29
N GLU A 380 7.44 -30.53 -11.16
CA GLU A 380 6.82 -31.17 -9.98
C GLU A 380 5.77 -30.29 -9.29
N SER A 381 5.79 -28.97 -9.54
CA SER A 381 4.79 -28.03 -9.03
C SER A 381 3.44 -28.14 -9.74
N THR A 382 3.39 -28.79 -10.91
CA THR A 382 2.15 -29.01 -11.67
C THR A 382 1.17 -29.86 -10.84
N GLY A 383 0.00 -29.30 -10.52
CA GLY A 383 -1.01 -29.95 -9.69
C GLY A 383 -0.76 -29.87 -8.18
N GLN A 384 0.40 -29.37 -7.75
CA GLN A 384 0.68 -29.05 -6.33
C GLN A 384 0.49 -27.55 -6.05
N LEU A 385 0.86 -26.69 -6.99
CA LEU A 385 0.71 -25.25 -6.88
C LEU A 385 -0.39 -24.77 -7.81
N VAL A 386 -1.30 -23.95 -7.30
CA VAL A 386 -2.41 -23.38 -8.06
C VAL A 386 -2.10 -21.92 -8.36
N VAL A 387 -1.84 -21.64 -9.63
CA VAL A 387 -1.57 -20.30 -10.13
C VAL A 387 -2.86 -19.51 -10.39
N PRO A 388 -2.81 -18.16 -10.37
CA PRO A 388 -3.89 -17.28 -10.82
C PRO A 388 -4.39 -17.65 -12.22
N LEU A 389 -5.72 -17.56 -12.44
CA LEU A 389 -6.32 -17.79 -13.76
C LEU A 389 -6.17 -16.57 -14.68
N ASP A 390 -6.22 -15.39 -14.09
CA ASP A 390 -6.03 -14.12 -14.75
C ASP A 390 -4.54 -13.81 -14.94
N ALA A 391 -4.23 -13.17 -16.07
CA ALA A 391 -2.94 -12.55 -16.28
C ALA A 391 -2.91 -11.17 -15.63
N LEU A 392 -1.72 -10.77 -15.17
CA LEU A 392 -1.44 -9.38 -14.85
C LEU A 392 -1.40 -8.56 -16.15
N THR A 393 -1.96 -7.37 -16.13
CA THR A 393 -2.09 -6.47 -17.28
C THR A 393 -1.75 -5.02 -16.88
N GLY A 394 -1.52 -4.16 -17.87
CA GLY A 394 -1.21 -2.75 -17.66
C GLY A 394 0.13 -2.54 -16.93
N ASP A 395 0.22 -1.47 -16.15
CA ASP A 395 1.48 -1.02 -15.54
C ASP A 395 2.11 -2.03 -14.57
N GLY A 396 1.30 -2.92 -13.99
CA GLY A 396 1.80 -3.98 -13.10
C GLY A 396 2.74 -4.95 -13.82
N VAL A 397 2.55 -5.18 -15.12
CA VAL A 397 3.43 -6.02 -15.94
C VAL A 397 4.84 -5.44 -15.99
N ALA A 398 4.95 -4.14 -16.25
CA ALA A 398 6.23 -3.45 -16.33
C ALA A 398 6.98 -3.50 -15.00
N ARG A 399 6.27 -3.31 -13.88
CA ARG A 399 6.86 -3.38 -12.53
C ARG A 399 7.48 -4.74 -12.22
N VAL A 400 6.77 -5.84 -12.49
CA VAL A 400 7.32 -7.19 -12.26
C VAL A 400 8.53 -7.44 -13.18
N LEU A 401 8.43 -7.10 -14.47
CA LEU A 401 9.55 -7.28 -15.41
C LEU A 401 10.78 -6.45 -15.01
N ASN A 402 10.57 -5.25 -14.47
CA ASN A 402 11.66 -4.41 -14.00
C ASN A 402 12.41 -5.04 -12.82
N VAL A 403 11.68 -5.59 -11.85
CA VAL A 403 12.27 -6.34 -10.74
C VAL A 403 13.11 -7.50 -11.28
N VAL A 404 12.58 -8.30 -12.21
CA VAL A 404 13.34 -9.40 -12.81
C VAL A 404 14.64 -8.91 -13.48
N ARG A 405 14.61 -7.77 -14.19
CA ARG A 405 15.79 -7.20 -14.85
C ARG A 405 16.82 -6.62 -13.88
N SER A 406 16.38 -6.06 -12.75
CA SER A 406 17.26 -5.44 -11.75
C SER A 406 18.02 -6.47 -10.91
N GLN A 407 17.53 -7.72 -10.87
CA GLN A 407 18.20 -8.79 -10.14
C GLN A 407 19.59 -9.14 -10.69
N PRO A 408 20.56 -9.47 -9.83
CA PRO A 408 21.91 -9.79 -10.25
C PRO A 408 21.96 -11.06 -11.09
N VAL A 409 22.69 -11.03 -12.21
CA VAL A 409 22.95 -12.23 -13.03
C VAL A 409 23.78 -13.22 -12.20
N LEU A 410 23.31 -14.46 -12.13
CA LEU A 410 23.97 -15.50 -11.35
C LEU A 410 25.16 -16.09 -12.13
N PRO A 411 26.27 -16.40 -11.43
CA PRO A 411 27.39 -17.10 -12.06
C PRO A 411 26.99 -18.52 -12.46
N THR A 412 27.66 -19.08 -13.47
CA THR A 412 27.43 -20.45 -13.97
C THR A 412 27.86 -21.53 -12.98
N SER A 413 28.83 -21.25 -12.08
CA SER A 413 29.24 -22.15 -11.01
C SER A 413 28.55 -21.81 -9.68
N ARG A 414 27.71 -22.71 -9.16
CA ARG A 414 26.93 -22.48 -7.92
C ARG A 414 27.05 -23.64 -6.95
N ALA A 415 26.98 -23.32 -5.65
CA ALA A 415 27.00 -24.29 -4.55
C ALA A 415 25.61 -24.55 -3.93
N CYS A 416 24.52 -24.08 -4.55
CA CYS A 416 23.16 -24.43 -4.19
C CYS A 416 22.75 -25.76 -4.86
N ARG A 417 21.91 -26.58 -4.19
CA ARG A 417 21.43 -27.84 -4.76
C ARG A 417 20.48 -27.53 -5.93
N ALA A 418 20.93 -27.81 -7.15
CA ALA A 418 20.28 -27.45 -8.42
C ALA A 418 18.96 -28.18 -8.75
N ASN A 419 18.40 -29.00 -7.85
CA ASN A 419 17.56 -30.13 -8.26
C ASN A 419 16.05 -30.02 -7.98
N LEU A 420 15.44 -28.85 -7.98
CA LEU A 420 13.97 -28.76 -7.98
C LEU A 420 13.34 -28.21 -9.27
N GLY A 421 14.14 -27.88 -10.30
CA GLY A 421 13.63 -27.28 -11.54
C GLY A 421 12.95 -25.92 -11.31
N PRO A 422 12.43 -25.23 -12.33
CA PRO A 422 11.57 -24.07 -12.10
C PRO A 422 10.28 -24.52 -11.42
N ASP A 423 9.86 -23.79 -10.38
CA ASP A 423 8.55 -24.01 -9.74
C ASP A 423 7.44 -23.39 -10.58
N PHE A 424 7.77 -22.29 -11.27
CA PHE A 424 6.88 -21.54 -12.12
C PHE A 424 7.58 -21.06 -13.41
N LEU A 425 6.76 -20.74 -14.41
CA LEU A 425 7.15 -19.92 -15.55
C LEU A 425 6.44 -18.58 -15.45
N LEU A 426 7.20 -17.52 -15.72
CA LEU A 426 6.66 -16.18 -15.88
C LEU A 426 6.62 -15.87 -17.37
N VAL A 427 5.41 -15.73 -17.92
CA VAL A 427 5.17 -15.65 -19.37
C VAL A 427 4.78 -14.23 -19.71
N ALA A 428 5.68 -13.50 -20.36
CA ALA A 428 5.43 -12.16 -20.84
C ALA A 428 4.89 -12.22 -22.28
N GLU A 429 3.71 -11.67 -22.49
CA GLU A 429 3.01 -11.68 -23.78
C GLU A 429 2.95 -10.25 -24.32
N THR A 430 3.28 -10.09 -25.60
CA THR A 430 3.18 -8.82 -26.33
C THR A 430 2.38 -9.08 -27.59
N ASP A 431 1.42 -8.21 -27.88
CA ASP A 431 0.49 -8.40 -29.00
C ASP A 431 1.25 -8.54 -30.32
N GLY A 432 0.98 -9.64 -31.05
CA GLY A 432 1.64 -9.95 -32.33
C GLY A 432 3.07 -10.47 -32.23
N GLN A 433 3.59 -10.74 -31.03
CA GLN A 433 4.92 -11.32 -30.81
C GLN A 433 4.85 -12.68 -30.11
N ALA A 434 5.90 -13.50 -30.28
CA ALA A 434 6.05 -14.73 -29.51
C ALA A 434 6.26 -14.40 -28.03
N PRO A 435 5.66 -15.16 -27.09
CA PRO A 435 5.82 -14.89 -25.67
C PRO A 435 7.26 -15.13 -25.22
N VAL A 436 7.73 -14.29 -24.31
CA VAL A 436 9.01 -14.51 -23.61
C VAL A 436 8.72 -15.26 -22.32
N VAL A 437 9.23 -16.49 -22.24
CA VAL A 437 9.01 -17.40 -21.12
C VAL A 437 10.24 -17.39 -20.22
N MET A 438 10.08 -16.90 -19.00
CA MET A 438 11.14 -16.84 -18.00
C MET A 438 10.97 -17.96 -16.96
N VAL A 439 12.07 -18.48 -16.46
CA VAL A 439 12.07 -19.36 -15.28
C VAL A 439 11.78 -18.53 -14.03
N LEU A 440 11.07 -19.12 -13.09
CA LEU A 440 10.92 -18.59 -11.73
C LEU A 440 10.94 -19.77 -10.75
N GLN A 441 11.99 -19.84 -9.94
CA GLN A 441 12.24 -20.91 -8.99
C GLN A 441 12.31 -20.32 -7.59
N LEU A 442 11.38 -20.70 -6.70
CA LEU A 442 11.34 -20.22 -5.32
C LEU A 442 12.16 -21.09 -4.36
N TYR A 443 12.56 -22.30 -4.79
CA TYR A 443 13.38 -23.19 -3.96
C TYR A 443 14.78 -23.40 -4.55
N GLY A 444 15.76 -23.76 -3.71
CA GLY A 444 17.11 -24.05 -4.19
C GLY A 444 17.92 -22.78 -4.47
N CYS A 445 18.09 -22.42 -5.75
CA CYS A 445 18.96 -21.29 -6.15
C CYS A 445 18.22 -19.95 -6.30
N HIS A 446 16.89 -19.93 -6.05
CA HIS A 446 16.06 -18.72 -6.11
C HIS A 446 16.20 -17.96 -7.45
N VAL A 447 16.13 -18.71 -8.56
CA VAL A 447 16.45 -18.18 -9.90
C VAL A 447 15.25 -17.57 -10.59
N VAL A 448 15.47 -16.48 -11.31
CA VAL A 448 14.48 -15.84 -12.18
C VAL A 448 15.12 -15.34 -13.47
N GLY A 449 14.36 -15.27 -14.56
CA GLY A 449 14.83 -14.71 -15.85
C GLY A 449 14.93 -15.75 -16.96
N LEU A 450 15.86 -15.55 -17.90
CA LEU A 450 16.00 -16.45 -19.06
C LEU A 450 16.93 -17.61 -18.74
N GLN A 451 16.78 -18.74 -19.45
CA GLN A 451 17.57 -19.95 -19.17
C GLN A 451 19.09 -19.74 -19.31
N ASN A 452 19.51 -18.83 -20.20
CA ASN A 452 20.92 -18.50 -20.45
C ASN A 452 21.37 -17.19 -19.75
N GLN A 453 20.47 -16.52 -19.04
CA GLN A 453 20.73 -15.29 -18.28
C GLN A 453 19.95 -15.33 -16.97
N GLU A 454 20.18 -16.39 -16.20
CA GLU A 454 19.53 -16.57 -14.91
C GLU A 454 20.00 -15.52 -13.92
N ARG A 455 19.07 -14.98 -13.14
CA ARG A 455 19.27 -13.97 -12.12
C ARG A 455 18.82 -14.50 -10.76
N GLY A 456 19.32 -13.92 -9.67
CA GLY A 456 18.83 -14.23 -8.32
C GLY A 456 17.49 -13.56 -8.02
N GLY A 457 16.99 -13.69 -6.79
CA GLY A 457 15.86 -12.88 -6.32
C GLY A 457 14.48 -13.28 -6.84
N ALA A 458 14.26 -14.57 -7.10
CA ALA A 458 12.93 -15.08 -7.48
C ALA A 458 11.84 -14.76 -6.45
N ASP A 459 12.17 -14.73 -5.15
CA ASP A 459 11.22 -14.38 -4.08
C ASP A 459 10.72 -12.94 -4.20
N GLU A 460 11.62 -12.02 -4.57
CA GLU A 460 11.28 -10.61 -4.78
C GLU A 460 10.37 -10.46 -6.00
N ALA A 461 10.71 -11.11 -7.12
CA ALA A 461 9.87 -11.11 -8.32
C ALA A 461 8.48 -11.70 -8.05
N MET A 462 8.38 -12.79 -7.31
CA MET A 462 7.11 -13.41 -6.92
C MET A 462 6.32 -12.54 -5.95
N SER A 463 6.98 -11.90 -4.98
CA SER A 463 6.34 -10.98 -4.03
C SER A 463 5.68 -9.81 -4.77
N VAL A 464 6.41 -9.17 -5.69
CA VAL A 464 5.88 -8.06 -6.50
C VAL A 464 4.77 -8.53 -7.43
N TYR A 465 4.91 -9.70 -8.07
CA TYR A 465 3.83 -10.27 -8.89
C TYR A 465 2.53 -10.46 -8.07
N ARG A 466 2.62 -11.03 -6.87
CA ARG A 466 1.46 -11.23 -5.99
C ARG A 466 0.82 -9.91 -5.56
N ALA A 467 1.62 -8.90 -5.25
CA ALA A 467 1.12 -7.57 -4.91
C ALA A 467 0.39 -6.92 -6.09
N GLU A 468 0.98 -6.97 -7.28
CA GLU A 468 0.40 -6.35 -8.49
C GLU A 468 -0.88 -7.04 -8.95
N ILE A 469 -0.93 -8.38 -8.93
CA ILE A 469 -2.16 -9.08 -9.29
C ILE A 469 -3.26 -8.86 -8.24
N ALA A 470 -2.92 -8.73 -6.96
CA ALA A 470 -3.87 -8.32 -5.92
C ALA A 470 -4.41 -6.91 -6.19
N ASN A 471 -3.55 -5.95 -6.54
CA ASN A 471 -3.96 -4.59 -6.88
C ASN A 471 -4.90 -4.56 -8.09
N GLN A 472 -4.58 -5.31 -9.15
CA GLN A 472 -5.46 -5.46 -10.33
C GLN A 472 -6.83 -6.01 -9.93
N ARG A 473 -6.84 -7.06 -9.10
CA ARG A 473 -8.08 -7.71 -8.63
C ARG A 473 -8.91 -6.85 -7.70
N ASN A 474 -8.34 -5.84 -7.04
CA ASN A 474 -9.09 -4.89 -6.22
C ASN A 474 -10.01 -4.00 -7.06
N VAL A 475 -9.65 -3.72 -8.33
CA VAL A 475 -10.45 -2.88 -9.23
C VAL A 475 -11.25 -3.67 -10.26
N GLN A 476 -11.02 -4.98 -10.37
CA GLN A 476 -11.80 -5.87 -11.25
C GLN A 476 -13.13 -6.28 -10.61
N THR A 477 -14.18 -6.28 -11.42
CA THR A 477 -15.55 -6.69 -11.04
C THR A 477 -15.94 -8.06 -11.59
N GLY A 478 -15.12 -8.63 -12.49
CA GLY A 478 -15.38 -9.93 -13.13
C GLY A 478 -15.16 -11.12 -12.19
N THR A 479 -15.79 -12.25 -12.54
CA THR A 479 -15.54 -13.56 -11.90
C THR A 479 -14.75 -14.46 -12.84
N SER A 480 -13.80 -15.20 -12.28
CA SER A 480 -13.06 -16.23 -13.01
C SER A 480 -13.51 -17.59 -12.52
N VAL A 481 -13.99 -18.43 -13.44
CA VAL A 481 -14.46 -19.78 -13.10
C VAL A 481 -13.31 -20.75 -13.27
N ARG A 482 -12.88 -21.38 -12.18
CA ARG A 482 -11.93 -22.49 -12.27
C ARG A 482 -12.65 -23.74 -12.76
N THR A 483 -12.22 -24.25 -13.90
CA THR A 483 -12.64 -25.56 -14.42
C THR A 483 -11.68 -26.64 -13.94
N GLY A 484 -12.21 -27.82 -13.60
CA GLY A 484 -11.41 -28.96 -13.10
C GLY A 484 -11.51 -29.19 -11.59
N SER A 485 -11.15 -30.40 -11.17
CA SER A 485 -11.15 -30.79 -9.76
C SER A 485 -9.85 -30.37 -9.07
N LEU A 486 -9.98 -29.74 -7.91
CA LEU A 486 -8.87 -29.52 -6.99
C LEU A 486 -8.94 -30.39 -5.74
N CYS A 487 -9.88 -31.33 -5.68
CA CYS A 487 -9.92 -32.29 -4.59
C CYS A 487 -8.68 -33.19 -4.62
N GLY A 488 -8.27 -33.63 -5.82
CA GLY A 488 -7.07 -34.46 -6.01
C GLY A 488 -7.02 -35.71 -5.11
N PRO A 489 -5.85 -36.38 -5.02
CA PRO A 489 -5.59 -37.40 -4.00
C PRO A 489 -5.67 -36.87 -2.56
N TRP A 490 -5.99 -37.73 -1.60
CA TRP A 490 -6.03 -37.32 -0.18
C TRP A 490 -4.66 -36.88 0.34
N SER A 491 -3.57 -37.52 -0.10
CA SER A 491 -2.20 -37.21 0.30
C SER A 491 -1.65 -35.89 -0.23
N SER A 492 -2.31 -35.28 -1.22
CA SER A 492 -1.86 -34.02 -1.84
C SER A 492 -2.85 -32.90 -1.56
N SER A 493 -2.41 -31.82 -0.93
CA SER A 493 -3.26 -30.64 -0.74
C SER A 493 -2.64 -29.49 -1.53
N PRO A 494 -3.18 -29.16 -2.71
CA PRO A 494 -2.60 -28.14 -3.54
C PRO A 494 -2.68 -26.78 -2.85
N VAL A 495 -1.64 -25.97 -3.00
CA VAL A 495 -1.51 -24.66 -2.37
C VAL A 495 -1.67 -23.58 -3.43
N ALA A 496 -2.56 -22.62 -3.17
CA ALA A 496 -2.71 -21.46 -4.04
C ALA A 496 -1.54 -20.49 -3.86
N VAL A 497 -1.02 -19.99 -4.98
CA VAL A 497 -0.07 -18.87 -4.97
C VAL A 497 -0.73 -17.61 -4.40
N MET A 498 -2.02 -17.43 -4.71
CA MET A 498 -2.87 -16.36 -4.20
C MET A 498 -3.92 -16.94 -3.26
N ALA A 499 -3.53 -17.38 -2.07
CA ALA A 499 -4.47 -17.93 -1.10
C ALA A 499 -5.50 -16.86 -0.67
N PRO A 500 -6.81 -17.11 -0.83
CA PRO A 500 -7.82 -16.13 -0.47
C PRO A 500 -8.03 -16.05 1.04
N ALA A 501 -8.45 -14.88 1.53
CA ALA A 501 -8.91 -14.76 2.91
C ALA A 501 -10.23 -15.54 3.08
N PRO A 502 -10.50 -16.13 4.25
CA PRO A 502 -11.77 -16.82 4.52
C PRO A 502 -13.03 -16.01 4.17
N ALA A 503 -12.99 -14.69 4.38
CA ALA A 503 -14.11 -13.79 4.09
C ALA A 503 -14.40 -13.60 2.59
N ASP A 504 -13.44 -13.89 1.71
CA ASP A 504 -13.56 -13.67 0.26
C ASP A 504 -14.12 -14.89 -0.48
N LEU A 505 -14.41 -15.98 0.24
CA LEU A 505 -14.84 -17.26 -0.31
C LEU A 505 -16.33 -17.23 -0.64
N ILE A 506 -16.68 -17.58 -1.89
CA ILE A 506 -18.04 -17.49 -2.42
C ILE A 506 -18.61 -18.81 -2.94
N ALA A 507 -17.75 -19.80 -3.19
CA ALA A 507 -18.14 -21.10 -3.72
C ALA A 507 -17.27 -22.20 -3.10
N GLY A 508 -17.67 -23.46 -3.26
CA GLY A 508 -16.84 -24.56 -2.79
C GLY A 508 -17.29 -25.95 -3.19
N ARG A 509 -16.43 -26.91 -2.88
CA ARG A 509 -16.64 -28.34 -3.09
C ARG A 509 -16.25 -29.10 -1.83
N PHE A 510 -17.05 -30.11 -1.52
CA PHE A 510 -16.79 -31.09 -0.48
C PHE A 510 -16.26 -32.37 -1.12
N CYS A 511 -15.08 -32.82 -0.69
CA CYS A 511 -14.34 -33.94 -1.25
C CYS A 511 -14.35 -35.11 -0.26
N ARG A 512 -15.01 -36.22 -0.62
CA ARG A 512 -15.06 -37.43 0.20
C ARG A 512 -14.18 -38.53 -0.41
N TYR A 513 -13.43 -39.23 0.44
CA TYR A 513 -12.51 -40.28 0.01
C TYR A 513 -12.92 -41.64 0.58
N GLU A 514 -12.98 -42.65 -0.27
CA GLU A 514 -13.22 -44.04 0.17
C GLU A 514 -11.95 -44.69 0.74
N SER A 515 -10.79 -44.31 0.19
CA SER A 515 -9.46 -44.67 0.66
C SER A 515 -8.47 -43.55 0.35
N ARG A 516 -7.25 -43.60 0.90
CA ARG A 516 -6.22 -42.55 0.65
C ARG A 516 -5.75 -42.49 -0.80
N GLU A 517 -5.94 -43.59 -1.54
CA GLU A 517 -5.52 -43.77 -2.94
C GLU A 517 -6.68 -43.56 -3.92
N ALA A 518 -7.92 -43.57 -3.43
CA ALA A 518 -9.11 -43.36 -4.26
C ALA A 518 -9.23 -41.88 -4.68
N GLN A 519 -9.83 -41.66 -5.86
CA GLN A 519 -10.29 -40.34 -6.25
C GLN A 519 -11.41 -39.86 -5.33
N ALA A 520 -11.47 -38.55 -5.10
CA ALA A 520 -12.52 -37.95 -4.30
C ALA A 520 -13.88 -38.07 -5.02
N LYS A 521 -14.93 -38.43 -4.29
CA LYS A 521 -16.31 -38.11 -4.68
C LYS A 521 -16.57 -36.66 -4.30
N GLU A 522 -16.95 -35.85 -5.28
CA GLU A 522 -17.12 -34.41 -5.11
C GLU A 522 -18.59 -34.02 -5.06
N THR A 523 -18.91 -33.16 -4.10
CA THR A 523 -20.22 -32.52 -3.99
C THR A 523 -20.03 -31.01 -3.99
N ALA A 524 -20.61 -30.31 -4.95
CA ALA A 524 -20.63 -28.84 -4.93
C ALA A 524 -21.42 -28.34 -3.72
N LEU A 525 -20.87 -27.34 -3.02
CA LEU A 525 -21.61 -26.65 -1.97
C LEU A 525 -22.68 -25.77 -2.62
N SER A 526 -23.83 -25.65 -1.96
CA SER A 526 -24.77 -24.59 -2.30
C SER A 526 -24.16 -23.22 -1.92
N ASP A 527 -24.61 -22.14 -2.56
CA ASP A 527 -24.13 -20.79 -2.25
C ASP A 527 -24.32 -20.42 -0.76
N ASP A 528 -25.40 -20.91 -0.15
CA ASP A 528 -25.70 -20.72 1.26
C ASP A 528 -24.74 -21.51 2.16
N ASP A 529 -24.42 -22.76 1.80
CA ASP A 529 -23.45 -23.57 2.54
C ASP A 529 -22.03 -23.00 2.40
N ALA A 530 -21.66 -22.52 1.21
CA ALA A 530 -20.36 -21.89 0.97
C ALA A 530 -20.20 -20.61 1.81
N ARG A 531 -21.21 -19.72 1.80
CA ARG A 531 -21.20 -18.49 2.62
C ARG A 531 -21.19 -18.78 4.11
N LEU A 532 -21.95 -19.80 4.56
CA LEU A 532 -21.95 -20.22 5.95
C LEU A 532 -20.57 -20.72 6.39
N VAL A 533 -19.95 -21.60 5.59
CA VAL A 533 -18.61 -22.13 5.88
C VAL A 533 -17.57 -21.00 5.86
N ALA A 534 -17.63 -20.08 4.90
CA ALA A 534 -16.73 -18.93 4.83
C ALA A 534 -16.79 -18.04 6.09
N ALA A 535 -18.00 -17.69 6.52
CA ALA A 535 -18.21 -16.89 7.74
C ALA A 535 -17.77 -17.64 9.01
N ASP A 536 -18.07 -18.95 9.10
CA ASP A 536 -17.68 -19.78 10.23
C ASP A 536 -16.15 -19.93 10.31
N LEU A 537 -15.51 -20.11 9.16
CA LEU A 537 -14.05 -20.20 9.01
C LEU A 537 -13.36 -18.93 9.50
N ALA A 538 -13.88 -17.76 9.14
CA ALA A 538 -13.33 -16.48 9.57
C ALA A 538 -13.38 -16.29 11.10
N GLN A 539 -14.41 -16.83 11.76
CA GLN A 539 -14.65 -16.64 13.19
C GLN A 539 -13.98 -17.71 14.08
N HIS A 540 -13.88 -18.95 13.58
CA HIS A 540 -13.50 -20.12 14.40
C HIS A 540 -12.17 -20.76 13.96
N SER A 541 -11.30 -20.00 13.29
CA SER A 541 -9.95 -20.42 12.94
C SER A 541 -8.91 -19.90 13.93
N GLY A 542 -7.97 -20.77 14.31
CA GLY A 542 -6.88 -20.44 15.24
C GLY A 542 -5.56 -21.10 14.86
N LYS A 543 -4.61 -21.03 15.80
CA LYS A 543 -3.32 -21.73 15.65
C LYS A 543 -3.56 -23.25 15.64
N PRO A 544 -2.83 -24.02 14.81
CA PRO A 544 -2.99 -25.46 14.77
C PRO A 544 -2.58 -26.10 16.09
N ALA A 545 -3.42 -27.00 16.59
CA ALA A 545 -3.02 -27.90 17.67
C ALA A 545 -2.29 -29.11 17.08
N ALA A 546 -1.24 -29.60 17.76
CA ALA A 546 -0.61 -30.86 17.41
C ALA A 546 -1.58 -32.01 17.69
N VAL A 547 -2.14 -32.61 16.64
CA VAL A 547 -3.07 -33.73 16.75
C VAL A 547 -2.46 -34.96 16.08
N SER A 548 -2.40 -36.07 16.82
CA SER A 548 -2.03 -37.37 16.26
C SER A 548 -3.30 -38.17 15.95
N CYS A 549 -3.53 -38.44 14.66
CA CYS A 549 -4.66 -39.24 14.21
C CYS A 549 -4.23 -40.69 13.96
N PRO A 550 -5.00 -41.69 14.46
CA PRO A 550 -4.69 -43.10 14.20
C PRO A 550 -4.81 -43.44 12.72
N LEU A 551 -3.83 -44.18 12.20
CA LEU A 551 -3.66 -44.49 10.77
C LEU A 551 -4.79 -45.31 10.11
N ARG A 552 -5.70 -45.92 10.90
CA ARG A 552 -6.72 -46.88 10.41
C ARG A 552 -8.10 -46.28 10.14
N VAL A 553 -8.28 -44.96 10.24
CA VAL A 553 -9.57 -44.32 9.96
C VAL A 553 -9.69 -44.03 8.45
N GLN A 554 -10.90 -44.12 7.89
CA GLN A 554 -11.18 -43.58 6.55
C GLN A 554 -10.62 -42.16 6.45
N PRO A 555 -10.09 -41.75 5.28
CA PRO A 555 -9.50 -40.44 5.15
C PRO A 555 -10.57 -39.38 5.43
N PRO A 556 -10.33 -38.44 6.37
CA PRO A 556 -11.25 -37.34 6.60
C PRO A 556 -11.41 -36.52 5.30
N PRO A 557 -12.58 -35.89 5.11
CA PRO A 557 -12.89 -35.15 3.88
C PRO A 557 -11.98 -33.94 3.71
N LYS A 558 -11.94 -33.43 2.48
CA LYS A 558 -11.41 -32.10 2.19
C LYS A 558 -12.53 -31.14 1.82
N LEU A 559 -12.31 -29.86 2.09
CA LEU A 559 -13.11 -28.77 1.57
C LEU A 559 -12.21 -27.94 0.67
N VAL A 560 -12.67 -27.66 -0.55
CA VAL A 560 -12.02 -26.70 -1.45
C VAL A 560 -12.97 -25.54 -1.62
N LEU A 561 -12.60 -24.39 -1.11
CA LEU A 561 -13.40 -23.16 -1.20
C LEU A 561 -12.73 -22.22 -2.20
N TYR A 562 -13.50 -21.41 -2.92
CA TYR A 562 -13.00 -20.53 -3.97
C TYR A 562 -13.44 -19.09 -3.73
N ASN A 563 -12.55 -18.14 -4.00
CA ASN A 563 -12.93 -16.74 -4.14
C ASN A 563 -13.52 -16.46 -5.53
N ARG A 564 -13.91 -15.19 -5.77
CA ARG A 564 -14.45 -14.74 -7.06
C ARG A 564 -13.50 -14.85 -8.25
N PHE A 565 -12.20 -14.98 -8.00
CA PHE A 565 -11.15 -15.14 -9.02
C PHE A 565 -10.77 -16.61 -9.26
N GLY A 566 -11.48 -17.54 -8.61
CA GLY A 566 -11.20 -18.97 -8.72
C GLY A 566 -9.94 -19.42 -7.98
N ASP A 567 -9.36 -18.59 -7.10
CA ASP A 567 -8.27 -19.03 -6.24
C ASP A 567 -8.82 -19.93 -5.12
N PRO A 568 -8.20 -21.09 -4.88
CA PRO A 568 -8.69 -22.04 -3.89
C PRO A 568 -8.08 -21.82 -2.49
N LEU A 569 -8.88 -22.09 -1.47
CA LEU A 569 -8.43 -22.43 -0.12
C LEU A 569 -8.76 -23.90 0.13
N VAL A 570 -7.74 -24.73 0.33
CA VAL A 570 -7.90 -26.17 0.56
C VAL A 570 -7.78 -26.47 2.05
N LEU A 571 -8.85 -27.02 2.61
CA LEU A 571 -8.95 -27.41 4.00
C LEU A 571 -8.92 -28.94 4.11
N THR A 572 -7.94 -29.47 4.82
CA THR A 572 -7.77 -30.90 5.04
C THR A 572 -8.31 -31.30 6.40
N GLY A 573 -9.37 -32.10 6.43
CA GLY A 573 -9.96 -32.58 7.67
C GLY A 573 -9.01 -33.49 8.46
N ASN A 574 -9.26 -33.61 9.76
CA ASN A 574 -8.61 -34.55 10.65
C ASN A 574 -9.63 -35.45 11.37
N CYS A 575 -9.13 -36.44 12.11
CA CYS A 575 -9.96 -37.41 12.84
C CYS A 575 -10.78 -36.82 14.00
N LEU A 576 -10.54 -35.57 14.39
CA LEU A 576 -11.30 -34.85 15.41
C LEU A 576 -12.38 -33.93 14.80
N GLY A 577 -12.58 -33.99 13.48
CA GLY A 577 -13.54 -33.13 12.78
C GLY A 577 -13.07 -31.68 12.63
N ARG A 578 -11.78 -31.40 12.84
CA ARG A 578 -11.16 -30.10 12.56
C ARG A 578 -10.50 -30.12 11.21
N TYR A 579 -10.20 -28.94 10.66
CA TYR A 579 -9.61 -28.82 9.34
C TYR A 579 -8.36 -27.93 9.35
N TYR A 580 -7.30 -28.39 8.72
CA TYR A 580 -6.06 -27.64 8.54
C TYR A 580 -6.01 -26.98 7.18
N PHE A 581 -5.52 -25.75 7.13
CA PHE A 581 -5.30 -25.03 5.89
C PHE A 581 -4.12 -24.07 6.03
N SER A 582 -3.52 -23.70 4.90
CA SER A 582 -2.44 -22.72 4.86
C SER A 582 -2.86 -21.53 4.01
N THR A 583 -2.47 -20.33 4.42
CA THR A 583 -2.68 -19.10 3.64
C THR A 583 -1.50 -18.77 2.72
N GLY A 584 -0.60 -19.73 2.45
CA GLY A 584 0.47 -19.58 1.46
C GLY A 584 1.65 -18.70 1.89
N ILE A 585 1.71 -18.32 3.17
CA ILE A 585 2.84 -17.64 3.82
C ILE A 585 3.45 -18.63 4.82
N GLU A 586 4.77 -18.76 4.84
CA GLU A 586 5.46 -19.67 5.74
C GLU A 586 5.09 -19.38 7.21
N GLY A 587 4.71 -20.41 7.97
CA GLY A 587 4.28 -20.26 9.37
C GLY A 587 2.84 -19.77 9.58
N THR A 588 2.01 -19.68 8.54
CA THR A 588 0.60 -19.23 8.63
C THR A 588 -0.43 -20.35 8.62
N ASP A 589 -0.02 -21.59 8.88
CA ASP A 589 -0.96 -22.70 8.99
C ASP A 589 -2.00 -22.40 10.07
N ARG A 590 -3.27 -22.69 9.76
CA ARG A 590 -4.40 -22.49 10.65
C ARG A 590 -5.21 -23.76 10.77
N GLU A 591 -5.85 -23.90 11.93
CA GLU A 591 -6.84 -24.93 12.18
C GLU A 591 -8.21 -24.27 12.36
N TRP A 592 -9.18 -24.75 11.60
CA TRP A 592 -10.59 -24.42 11.76
C TRP A 592 -11.27 -25.50 12.58
N THR A 593 -11.98 -25.08 13.62
CA THR A 593 -12.90 -25.94 14.35
C THR A 593 -14.33 -25.54 13.98
N PRO A 594 -15.02 -26.32 13.14
CA PRO A 594 -16.37 -25.97 12.70
C PRO A 594 -17.32 -25.81 13.88
N SER A 595 -18.15 -24.76 13.86
CA SER A 595 -19.23 -24.64 14.85
C SER A 595 -20.23 -25.81 14.75
N PRO A 596 -21.10 -26.02 15.75
CA PRO A 596 -22.15 -27.04 15.68
C PRO A 596 -23.05 -26.88 14.44
N THR A 597 -23.30 -25.64 14.02
CA THR A 597 -24.10 -25.33 12.83
C THR A 597 -23.36 -25.75 11.55
N ALA A 598 -22.09 -25.38 11.41
CA ALA A 598 -21.28 -25.80 10.26
C ALA A 598 -21.08 -27.32 10.22
N THR A 599 -20.80 -27.94 11.37
CA THR A 599 -20.69 -29.41 11.50
C THR A 599 -21.96 -30.11 11.01
N LYS A 600 -23.14 -29.66 11.42
CA LYS A 600 -24.42 -30.23 10.98
C LYS A 600 -24.61 -30.14 9.47
N ARG A 601 -24.22 -29.01 8.86
CA ARG A 601 -24.30 -28.81 7.40
C ARG A 601 -23.33 -29.72 6.66
N LEU A 602 -22.08 -29.79 7.10
CA LEU A 602 -21.08 -30.68 6.51
C LEU A 602 -21.48 -32.15 6.62
N ASN A 603 -22.02 -32.59 7.76
CA ASN A 603 -22.53 -33.96 7.93
C ASN A 603 -23.69 -34.27 6.97
N ALA A 604 -24.58 -33.31 6.71
CA ALA A 604 -25.65 -33.52 5.73
C ALA A 604 -25.13 -33.69 4.28
N LEU A 605 -23.90 -33.24 3.99
CA LEU A 605 -23.23 -33.48 2.70
C LEU A 605 -22.53 -34.85 2.66
N PHE A 606 -22.14 -35.40 3.82
CA PHE A 606 -21.61 -36.77 3.91
C PHE A 606 -22.65 -37.84 3.58
N ASP A 607 -23.93 -37.59 3.90
CA ASP A 607 -25.04 -38.52 3.68
C ASP A 607 -25.54 -38.55 2.22
N ARG A 608 -24.95 -37.72 1.34
CA ARG A 608 -25.23 -37.64 -0.11
C ARG A 608 -24.13 -38.34 -0.94
#